data_AF-W7DY08-F1
#
_entry.id   AF-W7DY08-F1
#
_cell.length_a   1.000
_cell.length_b   1.000
_cell.length_c   1.000
_cell.angle_alpha   90.00
_cell.angle_beta   90.00
_cell.angle_gamma   90.00
#
_symmetry.space_group_name_H-M   'P 1'
#
loop_
_entity.id
_entity.type
_entity.pdbx_description
1 polymer ?
#
loop_
_entity_poly.entity_id
_entity_poly.type
_entity_poly.pdbx_seq_one_letter_code
_entity_poly.pdbx_strand_id
1 'polypeptide(L)'
;KKYGVNRTTLSLRHQGKRRSNEAQAERQLLLNPQQKLELVQYIEKCTRRGLPPTREMVANFASAIAKWEVSESWVTRFLRRHADHLTTKWSAEIDRERHEADSRESHESYFDLLHSK
;
A
#
# COMPACT_ATOMS: atom_id res chain seq x y z
N LYS A 1 28.03 22.65 -24.09
CA LYS A 1 26.96 21.61 -24.16
C LYS A 1 26.32 21.47 -22.78
N LYS A 2 25.09 21.96 -22.56
CA LYS A 2 24.47 22.05 -21.21
C LYS A 2 23.95 20.72 -20.65
N TYR A 3 23.54 19.79 -21.53
CA TYR A 3 22.86 18.56 -21.12
C TYR A 3 23.54 17.27 -21.59
N GLY A 4 24.69 17.34 -22.28
CA GLY A 4 25.37 16.15 -22.82
C GLY A 4 24.62 15.40 -23.94
N VAL A 5 23.39 15.81 -24.28
CA VAL A 5 22.53 15.15 -25.29
C VAL A 5 22.76 15.73 -26.69
N ASN A 6 22.61 14.90 -27.74
CA ASN A 6 22.65 15.33 -29.14
C ASN A 6 21.57 16.39 -29.46
N ARG A 7 21.93 17.39 -30.30
CA ARG A 7 21.03 18.47 -30.74
C ARG A 7 19.75 17.95 -31.39
N THR A 8 19.85 16.88 -32.18
CA THR A 8 18.68 16.28 -32.86
C THR A 8 17.66 15.73 -31.87
N THR A 9 18.12 15.11 -30.79
CA THR A 9 17.26 14.61 -29.70
C THR A 9 16.50 15.74 -29.02
N LEU A 10 17.16 16.87 -28.75
CA LEU A 10 16.52 18.06 -28.18
C LEU A 10 15.50 18.67 -29.14
N SER A 11 15.84 18.79 -30.43
CA SER A 11 14.95 19.32 -31.46
C SER A 11 13.68 18.46 -31.62
N LEU A 12 13.81 17.13 -31.62
CA LEU A 12 12.67 16.23 -31.73
C LEU A 12 11.75 16.29 -30.50
N ARG A 13 12.31 16.49 -29.31
CA ARG A 13 11.53 16.71 -28.09
C ARG A 13 10.79 18.04 -28.13
N HIS A 14 11.45 19.13 -28.54
CA HIS A 14 10.82 20.44 -28.67
C HIS A 14 9.66 20.44 -29.68
N GLN A 15 9.81 19.70 -30.78
CA GLN A 15 8.75 19.54 -31.79
C GLN A 15 7.64 18.56 -31.38
N GLY A 16 7.65 18.01 -30.16
CA GLY A 16 6.66 17.02 -29.71
C GLY A 16 6.71 15.67 -30.44
N LYS A 17 7.69 15.45 -31.32
CA LYS A 17 7.87 14.19 -32.06
C LYS A 17 8.32 13.04 -31.14
N ARG A 18 8.88 13.37 -29.98
CA ARG A 18 9.13 12.41 -28.89
C ARG A 18 8.03 12.56 -27.85
N ARG A 19 7.59 11.41 -27.32
CA ARG A 19 6.63 11.36 -26.21
C ARG A 19 7.15 12.16 -25.01
N SER A 20 6.24 12.76 -24.27
CA SER A 20 6.56 13.42 -23.01
C SER A 20 7.15 12.40 -22.03
N ASN A 21 7.95 12.90 -21.06
CA ASN A 21 8.47 12.06 -19.99
C ASN A 21 7.35 11.40 -19.19
N GLU A 22 6.26 12.13 -18.98
CA GLU A 22 5.09 11.67 -18.22
C GLU A 22 4.40 10.50 -18.93
N ALA A 23 4.10 10.63 -20.23
CA ALA A 23 3.47 9.57 -21.00
C ALA A 23 4.37 8.31 -21.10
N GLN A 24 5.69 8.50 -21.10
CA GLN A 24 6.63 7.39 -21.06
C GLN A 24 6.69 6.75 -19.66
N ALA A 25 6.68 7.54 -18.60
CA ALA A 25 6.64 7.06 -17.23
C ALA A 25 5.36 6.29 -16.93
N GLU A 26 4.20 6.76 -17.43
CA GLU A 26 2.91 6.07 -17.32
C GLU A 26 2.92 4.70 -17.98
N ARG A 27 3.52 4.59 -19.17
CA ARG A 27 3.66 3.30 -19.87
C ARG A 27 4.61 2.33 -19.19
N GLN A 28 5.58 2.83 -18.42
CA GLN A 28 6.52 2.02 -17.67
C GLN A 28 5.96 1.58 -16.31
N LEU A 29 4.73 1.99 -15.96
CA LEU A 29 4.10 1.57 -14.71
C LEU A 29 3.76 0.07 -14.76
N LEU A 30 4.13 -0.61 -13.68
CA LEU A 30 3.83 -2.02 -13.47
C LEU A 30 2.32 -2.34 -13.46
N LEU A 31 1.51 -1.39 -12.99
CA LEU A 31 0.06 -1.54 -12.90
C LEU A 31 -0.61 -0.42 -13.66
N ASN A 32 -1.71 -0.76 -14.35
CA ASN A 32 -2.62 0.21 -14.94
C ASN A 32 -3.17 1.15 -13.84
N PRO A 33 -3.33 2.46 -14.10
CA PRO A 33 -4.02 3.38 -13.19
C PRO A 33 -5.29 2.81 -12.55
N GLN A 34 -6.14 2.10 -13.30
CA GLN A 34 -7.36 1.50 -12.78
C GLN A 34 -7.09 0.38 -11.76
N GLN A 35 -6.13 -0.50 -12.07
CA GLN A 35 -5.70 -1.58 -11.17
C GLN A 35 -5.12 -1.04 -9.86
N LYS A 36 -4.37 0.07 -9.92
CA LYS A 36 -3.84 0.72 -8.72
C LYS A 36 -4.95 1.26 -7.84
N LEU A 37 -5.96 1.90 -8.45
CA LEU A 37 -7.10 2.44 -7.72
C LEU A 37 -7.86 1.32 -6.99
N GLU A 38 -8.14 0.21 -7.68
CA GLU A 38 -8.80 -0.95 -7.07
C GLU A 38 -7.97 -1.54 -5.92
N LEU A 39 -6.64 -1.65 -6.09
CA LEU A 39 -5.76 -2.13 -5.03
C LEU A 39 -5.79 -1.23 -3.78
N VAL A 40 -5.77 0.10 -3.97
CA VAL A 40 -5.88 1.06 -2.86
C VAL A 40 -7.22 0.92 -2.15
N GLN A 41 -8.33 0.87 -2.89
CA GLN A 41 -9.68 0.67 -2.32
C GLN A 41 -9.81 -0.64 -1.55
N TYR A 42 -9.19 -1.71 -2.06
CA TYR A 42 -9.19 -3.00 -1.38
C TYR A 42 -8.42 -2.94 -0.05
N ILE A 43 -7.22 -2.35 -0.04
CA ILE A 43 -6.43 -2.17 1.18
C ILE A 43 -7.20 -1.31 2.21
N GLU A 44 -7.84 -0.24 1.75
CA GLU A 44 -8.66 0.61 2.61
C GLU A 44 -9.83 -0.17 3.23
N LYS A 45 -10.52 -0.99 2.45
CA LYS A 45 -11.60 -1.87 2.91
C LYS A 45 -11.11 -2.87 3.97
N CYS A 46 -9.93 -3.47 3.77
CA CYS A 46 -9.30 -4.36 4.75
C CYS A 46 -8.98 -3.62 6.05
N THR A 47 -8.40 -2.42 5.94
CA THR A 47 -8.06 -1.57 7.09
C THR A 47 -9.30 -1.17 7.89
N ARG A 48 -10.39 -0.76 7.22
CA ARG A 48 -11.69 -0.44 7.86
C ARG A 48 -12.32 -1.62 8.60
N ARG A 49 -11.98 -2.85 8.21
CA ARG A 49 -12.43 -4.10 8.86
C ARG A 49 -11.53 -4.52 10.03
N GLY A 50 -10.53 -3.72 10.40
CA GLY A 50 -9.57 -4.06 11.45
C GLY A 50 -8.50 -5.07 11.04
N LEU A 51 -8.34 -5.32 9.73
CA LEU A 51 -7.36 -6.24 9.17
C LEU A 51 -6.44 -5.48 8.19
N PRO A 52 -5.60 -4.54 8.66
CA PRO A 52 -4.66 -3.84 7.80
C PRO A 52 -3.69 -4.86 7.16
N PRO A 53 -3.60 -4.93 5.82
CA PRO A 53 -2.76 -5.92 5.17
C PRO A 53 -1.28 -5.62 5.40
N THR A 54 -0.50 -6.67 5.65
CA THR A 54 0.95 -6.56 5.78
C THR A 54 1.61 -6.23 4.44
N ARG A 55 2.87 -5.81 4.49
CA ARG A 55 3.67 -5.50 3.28
C ARG A 55 3.74 -6.68 2.31
N GLU A 56 3.86 -7.90 2.84
CA GLU A 56 3.85 -9.14 2.06
C GLU A 56 2.51 -9.39 1.38
N MET A 57 1.40 -9.18 2.10
CA MET A 57 0.06 -9.29 1.51
C MET A 57 -0.14 -8.29 0.37
N VAL A 58 0.32 -7.04 0.53
CA VAL A 58 0.28 -6.02 -0.54
C VAL A 58 1.10 -6.47 -1.75
N ALA A 59 2.27 -7.08 -1.55
CA ALA A 59 3.09 -7.66 -2.61
C ALA A 59 2.34 -8.78 -3.35
N ASN A 60 1.69 -9.68 -2.60
CA ASN A 60 0.92 -10.79 -3.14
C ASN A 60 -0.28 -10.30 -3.96
N PHE A 61 -1.04 -9.31 -3.46
CA PHE A 61 -2.15 -8.73 -4.20
C PHE A 61 -1.69 -8.05 -5.49
N ALA A 62 -0.62 -7.25 -5.40
CA ALA A 62 -0.05 -6.60 -6.58
C ALA A 62 0.46 -7.63 -7.61
N SER A 63 1.09 -8.71 -7.14
CA SER A 63 1.59 -9.79 -8.00
C SER A 63 0.46 -10.57 -8.67
N ALA A 64 -0.65 -10.81 -7.95
CA ALA A 64 -1.83 -11.46 -8.50
C ALA A 64 -2.48 -10.61 -9.62
N ILE A 65 -2.55 -9.29 -9.44
CA ILE A 65 -3.10 -8.38 -10.44
C ILE A 65 -2.16 -8.24 -11.64
N ALA A 66 -0.86 -8.15 -11.39
CA ALA A 66 0.16 -7.94 -12.42
C ALA A 66 0.52 -9.23 -13.19
N LYS A 67 0.24 -10.41 -12.62
CA LYS A 67 0.61 -11.74 -13.14
C LYS A 67 2.13 -12.00 -13.18
N TRP A 68 2.90 -11.26 -12.39
CA TRP A 68 4.34 -11.44 -12.22
C TRP A 68 4.74 -11.02 -10.81
N GLU A 69 5.94 -11.45 -10.38
CA GLU A 69 6.45 -11.10 -9.06
C GLU A 69 6.75 -9.60 -8.94
N VAL A 70 6.28 -9.02 -7.85
CA VAL A 70 6.49 -7.61 -7.52
C VAL A 70 7.63 -7.50 -6.52
N SER A 71 8.60 -6.65 -6.80
CA SER A 71 9.74 -6.46 -5.90
C SER A 71 9.36 -5.68 -4.63
N GLU A 72 10.09 -5.92 -3.55
CA GLU A 72 9.88 -5.20 -2.29
C GLU A 72 10.09 -3.67 -2.44
N SER A 73 11.00 -3.28 -3.32
CA SER A 73 11.23 -1.86 -3.63
C SER A 73 10.01 -1.19 -4.25
N TRP A 74 9.23 -1.93 -5.05
CA TRP A 74 7.97 -1.45 -5.61
C TRP A 74 6.95 -1.25 -4.50
N VAL A 75 6.80 -2.21 -3.58
CA VAL A 75 5.88 -2.12 -2.43
C VAL A 75 6.21 -0.89 -1.57
N THR A 76 7.50 -0.66 -1.30
CA THR A 76 7.96 0.51 -0.56
C THR A 76 7.59 1.82 -1.26
N ARG A 77 7.79 1.91 -2.58
CA ARG A 77 7.40 3.09 -3.36
C ARG A 77 5.89 3.28 -3.42
N PHE A 78 5.13 2.19 -3.54
CA PHE A 78 3.67 2.21 -3.57
C PHE A 78 3.11 2.75 -2.25
N LEU A 79 3.55 2.20 -1.12
CA LEU A 79 3.14 2.66 0.20
C LEU A 79 3.51 4.12 0.44
N ARG A 80 4.72 4.55 0.06
CA ARG A 80 5.13 5.96 0.16
C ARG A 80 4.27 6.90 -0.69
N ARG A 81 3.88 6.48 -1.89
CA ARG A 81 3.07 7.30 -2.81
C ARG A 81 1.63 7.44 -2.33
N HIS A 82 1.10 6.44 -1.64
CA HIS A 82 -0.28 6.41 -1.17
C HIS A 82 -0.38 6.57 0.36
N ALA A 83 0.63 7.16 1.00
CA ALA A 83 0.68 7.32 2.45
C ALA A 83 -0.54 8.09 3.01
N ASP A 84 -1.01 9.10 2.29
CA ASP A 84 -2.16 9.93 2.69
C ASP A 84 -3.50 9.18 2.65
N HIS A 85 -3.62 8.16 1.78
CA HIS A 85 -4.84 7.37 1.60
C HIS A 85 -4.81 6.07 2.41
N LEU A 86 -3.62 5.50 2.60
CA LEU A 86 -3.39 4.26 3.30
C LEU A 86 -3.06 4.48 4.78
N THR A 87 -3.29 5.70 5.29
CA THR A 87 -2.96 6.17 6.65
C THR A 87 -2.89 5.00 7.59
N THR A 88 -1.65 4.61 7.87
CA THR A 88 -1.24 3.47 8.66
C THR A 88 -1.62 3.70 10.12
N LYS A 89 -2.92 3.80 10.41
CA LYS A 89 -3.43 3.45 11.72
C LYS A 89 -3.36 1.94 11.79
N TRP A 90 -2.16 1.43 12.07
CA TRP A 90 -2.08 0.17 12.77
C TRP A 90 -2.99 0.27 13.98
N SER A 91 -3.64 -0.85 14.27
CA SER A 91 -4.75 -1.07 15.18
C SER A 91 -4.62 -0.51 16.59
N ALA A 92 -3.66 0.37 16.94
CA ALA A 92 -3.44 0.93 18.27
C ALA A 92 -4.73 1.29 19.02
N GLU A 93 -5.75 1.81 18.34
CA GLU A 93 -7.04 2.11 18.96
C GLU A 93 -7.87 0.84 19.25
N ILE A 94 -7.96 -0.10 18.30
CA ILE A 94 -8.59 -1.43 18.48
C ILE A 94 -7.80 -2.31 19.47
N ASP A 95 -6.47 -2.25 19.45
CA ASP A 95 -5.56 -2.97 20.34
C ASP A 95 -5.66 -2.42 21.77
N ARG A 96 -5.78 -1.09 21.91
CA ARG A 96 -6.08 -0.46 23.20
C ARG A 96 -7.46 -0.87 23.70
N GLU A 97 -8.49 -0.81 22.86
CA GLU A 97 -9.85 -1.24 23.24
C GLU A 97 -9.90 -2.72 23.62
N ARG A 98 -9.18 -3.60 22.91
CA ARG A 98 -9.04 -5.02 23.29
C ARG A 98 -8.29 -5.19 24.60
N HIS A 99 -7.20 -4.45 24.81
CA HIS A 99 -6.45 -4.48 26.06
C HIS A 99 -7.28 -3.94 27.24
N GLU A 100 -8.14 -2.94 27.03
CA GLU A 100 -9.07 -2.44 28.06
C GLU A 100 -10.21 -3.44 28.33
N ALA A 101 -10.70 -4.13 27.29
CA ALA A 101 -11.74 -5.15 27.42
C ALA A 101 -11.22 -6.44 28.08
N ASP A 102 -9.98 -6.85 27.80
CA ASP A 102 -9.29 -7.95 28.48
C ASP A 102 -8.67 -7.44 29.79
N SER A 103 -9.52 -7.05 30.74
CA SER A 103 -9.06 -6.74 32.09
C SER A 103 -8.74 -8.02 32.85
N ARG A 104 -7.61 -8.00 33.56
CA ARG A 104 -7.20 -9.10 34.46
C ARG A 104 -8.29 -9.48 35.45
N GLU A 105 -9.02 -8.49 35.97
CA GLU A 105 -10.16 -8.69 36.88
C GLU A 105 -11.30 -9.49 36.24
N SER A 106 -11.57 -9.30 34.94
CA SER A 106 -12.60 -10.05 34.23
C SER A 106 -12.21 -11.53 34.10
N HIS A 107 -10.92 -11.79 33.88
CA HIS A 107 -10.39 -13.15 33.83
C HIS A 107 -10.37 -13.81 35.21
N GLU A 108 -9.91 -13.11 36.25
CA GLU A 108 -9.90 -13.61 37.64
C GLU A 108 -11.33 -13.91 38.11
N SER A 109 -12.29 -13.02 37.89
CA SER A 109 -13.70 -13.22 38.24
C SER A 109 -14.33 -14.43 37.55
N TYR A 110 -13.99 -14.67 36.28
CA TYR A 110 -14.45 -15.85 35.54
C TYR A 110 -13.90 -17.16 36.15
N PHE A 111 -12.60 -17.19 36.45
CA PHE A 111 -11.96 -18.36 37.03
C PHE A 111 -12.40 -18.62 38.47
N ASP A 112 -12.61 -17.57 39.27
CA ASP A 112 -13.15 -17.69 40.64
C ASP A 112 -14.54 -18.33 40.63
N LEU A 113 -15.41 -17.91 39.70
CA LEU A 113 -16.74 -18.51 39.51
C LEU A 113 -16.67 -19.99 39.08
N LEU A 114 -15.63 -20.35 38.32
CA LEU A 114 -15.42 -21.71 37.82
C LEU A 114 -14.86 -22.65 38.89
N HIS A 115 -14.05 -22.12 39.80
CA HIS A 115 -13.45 -22.85 40.94
C HIS A 115 -14.32 -22.83 42.20
N SER A 116 -15.35 -21.99 42.27
CA SER A 116 -16.31 -21.96 43.39
C SER A 116 -17.41 -23.04 43.28
N LYS A 117 -17.28 -24.01 42.37
CA LYS A 117 -18.12 -25.21 42.27
C LYS A 117 -17.34 -26.44 42.70
#